data_AF-A0A523HH80-F1
#
_entry.id   AF-A0A523HH80-F1
#
_cell.length_a   1.000
_cell.length_b   1.000
_cell.length_c   1.000
_cell.angle_alpha   90.00
_cell.angle_beta   90.00
_cell.angle_gamma   90.00
#
_symmetry.space_group_name_H-M   'P 1'
#
loop_
_entity.id
_entity.type
_entity.pdbx_description
1 polymer ?
#
loop_
_entity_poly.entity_id
_entity_poly.type
_entity_poly.pdbx_seq_one_letter_code
_entity_poly.pdbx_strand_id
1 'polypeptide(L)'
;MTAVVVTVKDGKANTRDLELPAERPVEALAPWIAKAIEHSDLPAEGEAVKYILKFENSIEPIPPENSLRAAGVVHGDVLQLLIKVIPKELSGSDAGRRFAGPGLVSTDGKVFPFRAKNALVGRVDTASGVAKSVLGVDLTSLDSEGSPSVSRRHAQVLLRKGSYLLHDLKSTNGTRINGKELGPDSRAELRHGDRVQFGDVGLIFVWDGQEVKKGSH
;
A
#
# COMPACT_ATOMS: atom_id res chain seq x y z
N MET A 1 -2.69 36.26 8.64
CA MET A 1 -2.58 34.83 8.28
C MET A 1 -2.62 34.76 6.77
N THR A 2 -1.62 34.16 6.13
CA THR A 2 -1.62 33.96 4.67
C THR A 2 -2.47 32.73 4.37
N ALA A 3 -3.59 32.93 3.70
CA ALA A 3 -4.43 31.84 3.21
C ALA A 3 -4.26 31.68 1.70
N VAL A 4 -4.49 30.47 1.19
CA VAL A 4 -4.56 30.16 -0.24
C VAL A 4 -5.93 29.60 -0.54
N VAL A 5 -6.51 30.00 -1.68
CA VAL A 5 -7.80 29.49 -2.15
C VAL A 5 -7.52 28.44 -3.21
N VAL A 6 -7.93 27.20 -2.95
CA VAL A 6 -7.67 26.05 -3.84
C VAL A 6 -8.94 25.26 -4.06
N THR A 7 -9.01 24.56 -5.20
CA THR A 7 -10.06 23.57 -5.44
C THR A 7 -9.56 22.21 -4.97
N VAL A 8 -10.28 21.54 -4.06
CA VAL A 8 -9.91 20.21 -3.58
C VAL A 8 -10.92 19.16 -4.05
N LYS A 9 -10.41 18.06 -4.61
CA LYS A 9 -11.17 16.90 -5.10
C LYS A 9 -10.95 15.67 -4.20
N ASP A 10 -11.99 14.85 -4.01
CA ASP A 10 -11.89 13.56 -3.29
C ASP A 10 -11.41 12.39 -4.18
N GLY A 11 -11.08 12.69 -5.44
CA GLY A 11 -10.71 11.70 -6.44
C GLY A 11 -11.87 10.92 -7.06
N LYS A 12 -13.10 11.27 -6.72
CA LYS A 12 -14.33 10.85 -7.38
C LYS A 12 -15.05 12.10 -7.93
N ALA A 13 -16.31 12.29 -7.57
CA ALA A 13 -17.14 13.38 -8.07
C ALA A 13 -17.13 14.63 -7.16
N ASN A 14 -16.67 14.53 -5.91
CA ASN A 14 -16.78 15.64 -4.96
C ASN A 14 -15.61 16.61 -5.14
N THR A 15 -15.96 17.89 -5.31
CA THR A 15 -15.01 18.99 -5.46
C THR A 15 -15.52 20.20 -4.69
N ARG A 16 -14.61 20.92 -4.02
CA ARG A 16 -14.97 22.13 -3.26
C ARG A 16 -13.82 23.12 -3.25
N ASP A 17 -14.15 24.40 -3.40
CA ASP A 17 -13.19 25.48 -3.20
C ASP A 17 -13.04 25.77 -1.71
N LEU A 18 -11.79 25.80 -1.23
CA LEU A 18 -11.45 26.00 0.17
C LEU A 18 -10.41 27.09 0.31
N GLU A 19 -10.63 27.97 1.29
CA GLU A 19 -9.60 28.88 1.79
C GLU A 19 -8.82 28.19 2.91
N LEU A 20 -7.56 27.86 2.64
CA LEU A 20 -6.70 27.07 3.51
C LEU A 20 -5.56 27.92 4.08
N PRO A 21 -5.19 27.76 5.36
CA PRO A 21 -4.00 28.39 5.92
C PRO A 21 -2.73 27.90 5.21
N ALA A 22 -2.02 28.78 4.51
CA ALA A 22 -0.92 28.41 3.62
C ALA A 22 0.32 27.87 4.37
N GLU A 23 0.52 28.31 5.61
CA GLU A 23 1.69 27.96 6.43
C GLU A 23 1.47 26.72 7.31
N ARG A 24 0.24 26.18 7.36
CA ARG A 24 -0.01 24.98 8.17
C ARG A 24 0.44 23.71 7.44
N PRO A 25 1.08 22.76 8.14
CA PRO A 25 1.42 21.45 7.58
C PRO A 25 0.20 20.71 7.04
N VAL A 26 0.39 19.96 5.96
CA VAL A 26 -0.66 19.19 5.31
C VAL A 26 -1.32 18.19 6.27
N GLU A 27 -0.54 17.50 7.11
CA GLU A 27 -1.09 16.52 8.08
C GLU A 27 -2.10 17.12 9.06
N ALA A 28 -1.91 18.38 9.43
CA ALA A 28 -2.81 19.09 10.34
C ALA A 28 -4.08 19.59 9.63
N LEU A 29 -3.98 19.87 8.32
CA LEU A 29 -5.10 20.35 7.50
C LEU A 29 -5.94 19.20 6.93
N ALA A 30 -5.31 18.09 6.54
CA ALA A 30 -5.93 17.05 5.73
C ALA A 30 -7.21 16.43 6.36
N PRO A 31 -7.29 16.15 7.67
CA PRO A 31 -8.53 15.66 8.27
C PRO A 31 -9.67 16.69 8.22
N TRP A 32 -9.34 17.98 8.33
CA TRP A 32 -10.32 19.05 8.22
C TRP A 32 -10.78 19.22 6.76
N ILE A 33 -9.84 19.19 5.81
CA ILE A 33 -10.14 19.24 4.37
C ILE A 33 -11.06 18.07 3.98
N ALA A 34 -10.75 16.85 4.42
CA ALA A 34 -11.57 15.67 4.16
C ALA A 34 -13.03 15.87 4.58
N LYS A 35 -13.25 16.44 5.77
CA LYS A 35 -14.59 16.77 6.27
C LYS A 35 -15.22 17.91 5.48
N ALA A 36 -14.45 18.95 5.17
CA ALA A 36 -14.94 20.13 4.45
C ALA A 36 -15.41 19.80 3.03
N ILE A 37 -14.75 18.87 2.34
CA ILE A 37 -15.17 18.42 1.00
C ILE A 37 -16.19 17.28 1.02
N GLU A 38 -16.66 16.85 2.20
CA GLU A 38 -17.56 15.71 2.35
C GLU A 38 -17.00 14.45 1.66
N HIS A 39 -15.71 14.17 1.91
CA HIS A 39 -14.97 13.10 1.23
C HIS A 39 -15.71 11.76 1.35
N SER A 40 -15.88 11.05 0.23
CA SER A 40 -16.68 9.82 0.18
C SER A 40 -16.18 8.71 1.13
N ASP A 41 -14.87 8.63 1.31
CA ASP A 41 -14.19 7.62 2.12
C ASP A 41 -13.71 8.14 3.50
N LEU A 42 -14.54 8.95 4.19
CA LEU A 42 -14.23 9.42 5.55
C LEU A 42 -14.03 8.23 6.51
N PRO A 43 -12.99 8.25 7.37
CA PRO A 43 -12.69 7.14 8.27
C PRO A 43 -13.68 7.02 9.42
N ALA A 44 -13.88 5.79 9.90
CA ALA A 44 -14.59 5.53 11.14
C ALA A 44 -13.79 6.03 12.36
N GLU A 45 -14.48 6.28 13.47
CA GLU A 45 -13.84 6.75 14.70
C GLU A 45 -12.82 5.71 15.22
N GLY A 46 -11.59 6.16 15.48
CA GLY A 46 -10.48 5.29 15.91
C GLY A 46 -9.81 4.50 14.79
N GLU A 47 -10.20 4.68 13.53
CA GLU A 47 -9.55 4.04 12.38
C GLU A 47 -8.23 4.75 12.05
N ALA A 48 -7.14 3.98 12.01
CA ALA A 48 -5.85 4.52 11.59
C ALA A 48 -5.91 4.78 10.08
N VAL A 49 -5.61 6.00 9.65
CA VAL A 49 -5.63 6.36 8.23
C VAL A 49 -4.42 7.20 7.85
N LYS A 50 -4.07 7.15 6.56
CA LYS A 50 -3.10 8.05 5.94
C LYS A 50 -3.82 8.96 4.95
N TYR A 51 -3.72 10.25 5.18
CA TYR A 51 -4.16 11.27 4.23
C TYR A 51 -3.04 11.57 3.25
N ILE A 52 -3.38 11.68 1.96
CA ILE A 52 -2.44 11.97 0.89
C ILE A 52 -3.00 13.13 0.09
N LEU A 53 -2.34 14.28 0.16
CA LEU A 53 -2.66 15.45 -0.65
C LEU A 53 -1.66 15.56 -1.79
N LYS A 54 -2.13 15.81 -3.00
CA LYS A 54 -1.28 15.98 -4.18
C LYS A 54 -1.90 16.95 -5.16
N PHE A 55 -1.12 17.49 -6.09
CA PHE A 55 -1.69 18.21 -7.24
C PHE A 55 -2.42 17.23 -8.16
N GLU A 56 -3.51 17.67 -8.80
CA GLU A 56 -4.33 16.83 -9.68
C GLU A 56 -3.49 16.12 -10.76
N ASN A 57 -2.56 16.85 -11.37
CA ASN A 57 -1.69 16.34 -12.44
C ASN A 57 -0.35 15.77 -11.93
N SER A 58 -0.19 15.60 -10.61
CA SER A 58 1.01 15.03 -10.01
C SER A 58 0.78 13.58 -9.56
N ILE A 59 1.80 12.76 -9.78
CA ILE A 59 1.92 11.44 -9.17
C ILE A 59 2.56 11.52 -7.77
N GLU A 60 3.42 12.52 -7.53
CA GLU A 60 4.09 12.71 -6.26
C GLU A 60 3.17 13.48 -5.29
N PRO A 61 2.94 12.95 -4.08
CA PRO A 61 2.19 13.65 -3.06
C PRO A 61 3.01 14.73 -2.37
N ILE A 62 2.32 15.73 -1.85
CA ILE A 62 2.89 16.73 -0.96
C ILE A 62 3.28 16.04 0.35
N PRO A 63 4.53 16.17 0.82
CA PRO A 63 4.95 15.61 2.10
C PRO A 63 4.05 16.12 3.24
N PRO A 64 3.55 15.25 4.14
CA PRO A 64 2.60 15.62 5.20
C PRO A 64 3.12 16.70 6.15
N GLU A 65 4.43 16.73 6.38
CA GLU A 65 5.13 17.70 7.23
C GLU A 65 5.29 19.08 6.58
N ASN A 66 5.15 19.18 5.26
CA ASN A 66 5.28 20.43 4.53
C ASN A 66 4.01 21.27 4.65
N SER A 67 4.17 22.59 4.67
CA SER A 67 3.05 23.52 4.48
C SER A 67 2.65 23.58 3.00
N LEU A 68 1.42 24.05 2.72
CA LEU A 68 0.96 24.28 1.34
C LEU A 68 1.89 25.25 0.60
N ARG A 69 2.33 26.33 1.26
CA ARG A 69 3.27 27.30 0.68
C ARG A 69 4.63 26.68 0.39
N ALA A 70 5.19 25.89 1.32
CA ALA A 70 6.46 25.21 1.11
C ALA A 70 6.40 24.17 -0.02
N ALA A 71 5.22 23.60 -0.25
CA ALA A 71 4.93 22.72 -1.36
C ALA A 71 4.68 23.45 -2.70
N GLY A 72 4.72 24.79 -2.70
CA GLY A 72 4.52 25.61 -3.90
C GLY A 72 3.05 25.79 -4.30
N VAL A 73 2.09 25.47 -3.42
CA VAL A 73 0.66 25.67 -3.69
C VAL A 73 0.33 27.16 -3.71
N VAL A 74 -0.41 27.58 -4.73
CA VAL A 74 -0.87 28.96 -4.93
C VAL A 74 -2.39 29.01 -5.11
N HIS A 75 -2.94 30.23 -5.19
CA HIS A 75 -4.36 30.43 -5.44
C HIS A 75 -4.77 29.83 -6.80
N GLY A 76 -5.89 29.12 -6.83
CA GLY A 76 -6.46 28.50 -8.03
C GLY A 76 -5.93 27.10 -8.34
N ASP A 77 -4.95 26.59 -7.57
CA ASP A 77 -4.48 25.22 -7.75
C ASP A 77 -5.57 24.19 -7.45
N VAL A 78 -5.53 23.09 -8.20
CA VAL A 78 -6.40 21.95 -7.97
C VAL A 78 -5.62 20.83 -7.28
N LEU A 79 -6.08 20.49 -6.08
CA LEU A 79 -5.51 19.43 -5.27
C LEU A 79 -6.45 18.22 -5.23
N GLN A 80 -5.87 17.04 -5.15
CA GLN A 80 -6.58 15.80 -4.92
C GLN A 80 -6.21 15.27 -3.53
N LEU A 81 -7.23 15.06 -2.70
CA LEU A 81 -7.09 14.38 -1.42
C LEU A 81 -7.49 12.91 -1.60
N LEU A 82 -6.62 12.01 -1.13
CA LEU A 82 -6.89 10.58 -1.06
C LEU A 82 -6.79 10.15 0.40
N ILE A 83 -7.74 9.32 0.84
CA ILE A 83 -7.73 8.70 2.18
C ILE A 83 -7.41 7.22 2.00
N LYS A 84 -6.37 6.74 2.71
CA LYS A 84 -6.04 5.32 2.78
C LYS A 84 -6.24 4.82 4.20
N VAL A 85 -7.19 3.90 4.37
CA VAL A 85 -7.35 3.18 5.63
C VAL A 85 -6.14 2.29 5.87
N ILE A 86 -5.57 2.39 7.07
CA ILE A 86 -4.54 1.49 7.56
C ILE A 86 -5.27 0.40 8.36
N PRO A 87 -5.26 -0.86 7.89
CA PRO A 87 -5.90 -1.97 8.58
C PRO A 87 -5.50 -2.02 10.06
N LYS A 88 -6.46 -2.25 10.96
CA LYS A 88 -6.27 -2.22 12.42
C LYS A 88 -5.21 -3.22 12.88
N GLU A 89 -4.99 -4.28 12.11
CA GLU A 89 -3.94 -5.30 12.30
C GLU A 89 -2.51 -4.73 12.12
N LEU A 90 -2.37 -3.64 11.37
CA LEU A 90 -1.11 -2.90 11.15
C LEU A 90 -0.92 -1.71 12.10
N SER A 91 -1.98 -1.31 12.82
CA SER A 91 -1.98 -0.18 13.75
C SER A 91 -1.23 -0.47 15.07
N GLY A 92 -1.13 -1.76 15.45
CA GLY A 92 -0.60 -2.19 16.75
C GLY A 92 0.77 -2.87 16.74
N SER A 93 1.41 -3.10 15.59
CA SER A 93 2.71 -3.76 15.55
C SER A 93 3.80 -2.79 15.10
N ASP A 94 4.83 -2.60 15.94
CA ASP A 94 6.09 -1.91 15.61
C ASP A 94 6.75 -2.44 14.31
N ALA A 95 6.31 -3.58 13.81
CA ALA A 95 6.69 -4.18 12.54
C ALA A 95 6.35 -3.29 11.31
N GLY A 96 5.21 -2.58 11.32
CA GLY A 96 4.82 -1.68 10.24
C GLY A 96 5.64 -0.38 10.18
N ARG A 97 6.13 0.11 11.33
CA ARG A 97 6.98 1.31 11.42
C ARG A 97 8.44 1.06 11.11
N ARG A 98 8.95 -0.16 11.27
CA ARG A 98 10.36 -0.51 11.05
C ARG A 98 10.71 -0.94 9.62
N PHE A 99 9.70 -1.13 8.77
CA PHE A 99 9.92 -1.60 7.40
C PHE A 99 9.75 -0.47 6.37
N ALA A 100 10.87 0.08 5.89
CA ALA A 100 10.93 1.14 4.89
C ALA A 100 10.93 0.59 3.44
N GLY A 101 10.01 -0.32 3.11
CA GLY A 101 10.04 -0.99 1.80
C GLY A 101 8.76 -1.73 1.39
N PRO A 102 8.79 -2.44 0.25
CA PRO A 102 7.66 -3.19 -0.27
C PRO A 102 7.64 -4.59 0.34
N GLY A 103 6.50 -5.10 0.76
CA GLY A 103 6.45 -6.44 1.34
C GLY A 103 5.06 -6.91 1.70
N LEU A 104 5.01 -8.10 2.29
CA LEU A 104 3.81 -8.69 2.85
C LEU A 104 3.92 -8.72 4.37
N VAL A 105 2.81 -8.46 5.05
CA VAL A 105 2.73 -8.52 6.51
C VAL A 105 1.60 -9.46 6.90
N SER A 106 1.86 -10.40 7.79
CA SER A 106 0.84 -11.28 8.36
C SER A 106 0.09 -10.61 9.50
N THR A 107 -1.06 -11.19 9.86
CA THR A 107 -1.94 -10.70 10.93
C THR A 107 -1.26 -10.69 12.31
N ASP A 108 -0.26 -11.54 12.52
CA ASP A 108 0.58 -11.59 13.74
C ASP A 108 1.77 -10.60 13.70
N GLY A 109 1.89 -9.79 12.65
CA GLY A 109 2.92 -8.77 12.49
C GLY A 109 4.23 -9.25 11.89
N LYS A 110 4.35 -10.51 11.45
CA LYS A 110 5.56 -10.97 10.75
C LYS A 110 5.67 -10.32 9.36
N VAL A 111 6.87 -9.83 9.03
CA VAL A 111 7.14 -9.08 7.80
C VAL A 111 7.95 -9.92 6.82
N PHE A 112 7.52 -9.90 5.56
CA PHE A 112 8.16 -10.56 4.42
C PHE A 112 8.55 -9.51 3.37
N PRO A 113 9.79 -9.00 3.43
CA PRO A 113 10.23 -7.92 2.55
C PRO A 113 10.51 -8.41 1.12
N PHE A 114 10.13 -7.63 0.12
CA PHE A 114 10.51 -7.86 -1.27
C PHE A 114 11.91 -7.32 -1.52
N ARG A 115 12.92 -8.18 -1.33
CA ARG A 115 14.34 -7.82 -1.46
C ARG A 115 14.84 -7.72 -2.90
N ALA A 116 14.06 -8.20 -3.86
CA ALA A 116 14.39 -8.21 -5.28
C ALA A 116 13.17 -7.80 -6.12
N LYS A 117 13.43 -7.40 -7.38
CA LYS A 117 12.37 -7.07 -8.35
C LYS A 117 11.48 -8.27 -8.70
N ASN A 118 11.91 -9.48 -8.34
CA ASN A 118 11.16 -10.71 -8.52
C ASN A 118 11.23 -11.50 -7.22
N ALA A 119 10.07 -11.73 -6.60
CA ALA A 119 9.95 -12.52 -5.38
C ALA A 119 9.06 -13.73 -5.64
N LEU A 120 9.66 -14.92 -5.56
CA LEU A 120 8.89 -16.17 -5.54
C LEU A 120 8.27 -16.35 -4.14
N VAL A 121 6.96 -16.53 -4.11
CA VAL A 121 6.18 -16.79 -2.90
C VAL A 121 5.83 -18.27 -2.84
N GLY A 122 6.05 -18.88 -1.68
CA GLY A 122 5.69 -20.27 -1.47
C GLY A 122 6.22 -20.81 -0.16
N ARG A 123 6.35 -22.13 -0.09
CA ARG A 123 6.95 -22.84 1.06
C ARG A 123 8.22 -23.57 0.67
N VAL A 124 9.09 -23.76 1.65
CA VAL A 124 10.27 -24.59 1.54
C VAL A 124 9.83 -26.04 1.41
N ASP A 125 10.46 -26.75 0.49
CA ASP A 125 10.41 -28.19 0.40
C ASP A 125 11.76 -28.65 -0.15
N THR A 126 12.65 -29.02 0.76
CA THR A 126 13.99 -29.48 0.41
C THR A 126 13.97 -30.82 -0.33
N ALA A 127 12.92 -31.64 -0.18
CA ALA A 127 12.80 -32.91 -0.89
C ALA A 127 12.50 -32.72 -2.39
N SER A 128 11.87 -31.62 -2.76
CA SER A 128 11.61 -31.26 -4.17
C SER A 128 12.49 -30.14 -4.71
N GLY A 129 13.54 -29.76 -3.97
CA GLY A 129 14.54 -28.78 -4.41
C GLY A 129 14.13 -27.32 -4.27
N VAL A 130 13.03 -27.00 -3.57
CA VAL A 130 12.69 -25.62 -3.23
C VAL A 130 13.32 -25.27 -1.89
N ALA A 131 14.59 -24.85 -1.95
CA ALA A 131 15.31 -24.34 -0.80
C ALA A 131 14.85 -22.92 -0.44
N LYS A 132 15.01 -22.56 0.83
CA LYS A 132 14.72 -21.22 1.36
C LYS A 132 15.40 -20.09 0.57
N SER A 133 16.59 -20.34 0.03
CA SER A 133 17.36 -19.36 -0.77
C SER A 133 16.68 -18.98 -2.09
N VAL A 134 15.79 -19.82 -2.62
CA VAL A 134 15.10 -19.58 -3.90
C VAL A 134 13.82 -18.76 -3.69
N LEU A 135 13.26 -18.76 -2.48
CA LEU A 135 12.05 -18.03 -2.14
C LEU A 135 12.39 -16.57 -1.84
N GLY A 136 11.67 -15.66 -2.49
CA GLY A 136 11.64 -14.26 -2.08
C GLY A 136 10.75 -14.04 -0.86
N VAL A 137 9.75 -14.89 -0.68
CA VAL A 137 8.84 -14.93 0.46
C VAL A 137 8.59 -16.38 0.86
N ASP A 138 9.05 -16.74 2.06
CA ASP A 138 8.92 -18.07 2.65
C ASP A 138 7.76 -18.11 3.64
N LEU A 139 6.65 -18.74 3.25
CA LEU A 139 5.43 -18.87 4.04
C LEU A 139 5.37 -20.16 4.85
N THR A 140 6.43 -20.96 4.89
CA THR A 140 6.43 -22.28 5.57
C THR A 140 5.95 -22.19 7.01
N SER A 141 6.35 -21.15 7.75
CA SER A 141 5.96 -20.98 9.15
C SER A 141 4.53 -20.49 9.38
N LEU A 142 3.85 -20.05 8.32
CA LEU A 142 2.46 -19.54 8.39
C LEU A 142 1.45 -20.55 7.85
N ASP A 143 1.91 -21.59 7.17
CA ASP A 143 1.07 -22.64 6.60
C ASP A 143 0.94 -23.82 7.58
N SER A 144 -0.08 -24.64 7.38
CA SER A 144 -0.31 -25.84 8.21
C SER A 144 0.71 -26.92 7.92
N GLU A 145 1.45 -27.40 8.95
CA GLU A 145 2.44 -28.47 8.79
C GLU A 145 1.81 -29.82 8.37
N GLY A 146 0.57 -30.09 8.78
CA GLY A 146 -0.13 -31.36 8.50
C GLY A 146 -0.95 -31.36 7.21
N SER A 147 -1.36 -30.19 6.73
CA SER A 147 -2.16 -30.02 5.52
C SER A 147 -1.80 -28.70 4.83
N PRO A 148 -0.62 -28.61 4.21
CA PRO A 148 -0.11 -27.37 3.65
C PRO A 148 -0.99 -26.90 2.49
N SER A 149 -1.53 -25.70 2.64
CA SER A 149 -2.40 -25.04 1.67
C SER A 149 -1.61 -24.26 0.62
N VAL A 150 -0.38 -23.85 0.93
CA VAL A 150 0.47 -23.05 0.06
C VAL A 150 1.27 -23.99 -0.84
N SER A 151 1.24 -23.83 -2.16
CA SER A 151 2.17 -24.55 -3.04
C SER A 151 3.63 -24.11 -2.85
N ARG A 152 4.58 -24.99 -3.15
CA ARG A 152 6.03 -24.71 -3.04
C ARG A 152 6.47 -23.50 -3.86
N ARG A 153 5.93 -23.43 -5.08
CA ARG A 153 6.02 -22.29 -5.99
C ARG A 153 4.59 -21.80 -6.21
N HIS A 154 4.08 -21.01 -5.27
CA HIS A 154 2.67 -20.64 -5.26
C HIS A 154 2.39 -19.50 -6.22
N ALA A 155 3.13 -18.41 -6.05
CA ALA A 155 2.93 -17.20 -6.80
C ALA A 155 4.26 -16.46 -6.97
N GLN A 156 4.23 -15.46 -7.83
CA GLN A 156 5.36 -14.58 -8.07
C GLN A 156 4.90 -13.13 -7.97
N VAL A 157 5.67 -12.33 -7.24
CA VAL A 157 5.52 -10.88 -7.23
C VAL A 157 6.63 -10.26 -8.06
N LEU A 158 6.25 -9.41 -9.01
CA LEU A 158 7.17 -8.79 -9.96
C LEU A 158 7.04 -7.26 -9.94
N LEU A 159 8.14 -6.55 -9.70
CA LEU A 159 8.20 -5.10 -9.87
C LEU A 159 8.39 -4.76 -11.36
N ARG A 160 7.37 -4.16 -11.98
CA ARG A 160 7.39 -3.73 -13.38
C ARG A 160 6.85 -2.30 -13.48
N LYS A 161 7.64 -1.42 -14.10
CA LYS A 161 7.27 -0.01 -14.35
C LYS A 161 6.75 0.73 -13.11
N GLY A 162 7.35 0.46 -11.94
CA GLY A 162 6.95 1.09 -10.67
C GLY A 162 5.80 0.40 -9.93
N SER A 163 5.11 -0.56 -10.55
CA SER A 163 4.01 -1.33 -9.94
C SER A 163 4.43 -2.75 -9.58
N TYR A 164 3.88 -3.26 -8.48
CA TYR A 164 4.03 -4.66 -8.09
C TYR A 164 2.90 -5.48 -8.71
N LEU A 165 3.24 -6.51 -9.47
CA LEU A 165 2.29 -7.42 -10.11
C LEU A 165 2.37 -8.77 -9.42
N LEU A 166 1.24 -9.26 -8.93
CA LEU A 166 1.08 -10.62 -8.42
C LEU A 166 0.62 -11.55 -9.54
N HIS A 167 1.26 -12.71 -9.63
CA HIS A 167 0.95 -13.76 -10.59
C HIS A 167 0.89 -15.11 -9.89
N ASP A 168 -0.25 -15.78 -9.94
CA ASP A 168 -0.37 -17.17 -9.47
C ASP A 168 0.39 -18.11 -10.43
N LEU A 169 1.14 -19.06 -9.88
CA LEU A 169 1.97 -20.01 -10.64
C LEU A 169 1.30 -21.38 -10.77
N LYS A 170 -0.01 -21.39 -10.99
CA LYS A 170 -0.85 -22.61 -11.03
C LYS A 170 -0.80 -23.33 -9.68
N SER A 171 -1.00 -22.55 -8.62
CA SER A 171 -1.06 -23.09 -7.27
C SER A 171 -2.26 -24.04 -7.11
N THR A 172 -2.16 -24.94 -6.13
CA THR A 172 -3.20 -25.95 -5.90
C THR A 172 -4.49 -25.36 -5.33
N ASN A 173 -4.36 -24.36 -4.45
CA ASN A 173 -5.49 -23.76 -3.72
C ASN A 173 -5.78 -22.31 -4.14
N GLY A 174 -5.12 -21.84 -5.18
CA GLY A 174 -5.33 -20.52 -5.76
C GLY A 174 -4.75 -19.37 -4.93
N THR A 175 -4.68 -18.22 -5.60
CA THR A 175 -4.33 -16.94 -5.01
C THR A 175 -5.54 -16.00 -5.06
N ARG A 176 -5.83 -15.30 -3.97
CA ARG A 176 -6.93 -14.31 -3.88
C ARG A 176 -6.39 -12.92 -3.53
N ILE A 177 -6.99 -11.88 -4.11
CA ILE A 177 -6.78 -10.48 -3.70
C ILE A 177 -8.13 -9.90 -3.29
N ASN A 178 -8.22 -9.36 -2.07
CA ASN A 178 -9.43 -8.79 -1.49
C ASN A 178 -10.64 -9.74 -1.60
N GLY A 179 -10.41 -11.04 -1.39
CA GLY A 179 -11.43 -12.10 -1.47
C GLY A 179 -11.77 -12.56 -2.89
N LYS A 180 -11.26 -11.91 -3.94
CA LYS A 180 -11.46 -12.32 -5.33
C LYS A 180 -10.30 -13.18 -5.82
N GLU A 181 -10.61 -14.34 -6.38
CA GLU A 181 -9.62 -15.26 -6.95
C GLU A 181 -8.96 -14.67 -8.21
N LEU A 182 -7.64 -14.80 -8.31
CA LEU A 182 -6.92 -14.54 -9.56
C LEU A 182 -7.28 -15.64 -10.54
N GLY A 183 -7.76 -15.25 -11.73
CA GLY A 183 -8.00 -16.19 -12.80
C GLY A 183 -6.71 -16.92 -13.22
N PRO A 184 -6.82 -18.11 -13.82
CA PRO A 184 -5.67 -18.84 -14.34
C PRO A 184 -4.86 -17.98 -15.32
N ASP A 185 -3.54 -18.02 -15.18
CA ASP A 185 -2.56 -17.25 -15.97
C ASP A 185 -2.70 -15.70 -15.89
N SER A 186 -3.58 -15.19 -15.04
CA SER A 186 -3.76 -13.75 -14.87
C SER A 186 -2.69 -13.13 -13.97
N ARG A 187 -2.49 -11.81 -14.15
CA ARG A 187 -1.66 -10.98 -13.28
C ARG A 187 -2.51 -9.85 -12.75
N ALA A 188 -2.35 -9.56 -11.47
CA ALA A 188 -3.06 -8.46 -10.81
C ALA A 188 -2.05 -7.47 -10.23
N GLU A 189 -2.32 -6.18 -10.38
CA GLU A 189 -1.53 -5.15 -9.71
C GLU A 189 -1.86 -5.13 -8.22
N LEU A 190 -0.83 -5.13 -7.38
CA LEU A 190 -0.94 -4.98 -5.94
C LEU A 190 -0.89 -3.52 -5.55
N ARG A 191 -1.87 -3.10 -4.77
CA ARG A 191 -1.98 -1.78 -4.17
C ARG A 191 -1.78 -1.88 -2.68
N HIS A 192 -1.11 -0.89 -2.12
CA HIS A 192 -0.92 -0.80 -0.67
C HIS A 192 -2.24 -0.99 0.07
N GLY A 193 -2.24 -1.90 1.05
CA GLY A 193 -3.41 -2.28 1.84
C GLY A 193 -4.16 -3.49 1.30
N ASP A 194 -3.84 -3.97 0.09
CA ASP A 194 -4.50 -5.15 -0.48
C ASP A 194 -4.29 -6.37 0.42
N ARG A 195 -5.39 -7.08 0.67
CA ARG A 195 -5.38 -8.38 1.34
C ARG A 195 -5.08 -9.45 0.32
N VAL A 196 -3.96 -10.12 0.46
CA VAL A 196 -3.52 -11.18 -0.42
C VAL A 196 -3.61 -12.51 0.32
N GLN A 197 -4.21 -13.51 -0.32
CA GLN A 197 -4.33 -14.87 0.20
C GLN A 197 -3.65 -15.85 -0.73
N PHE A 198 -2.81 -16.73 -0.17
CA PHE A 198 -2.16 -17.84 -0.86
C PHE A 198 -2.67 -19.13 -0.22
N GLY A 199 -3.58 -19.85 -0.88
CA GLY A 199 -4.35 -20.89 -0.20
C GLY A 199 -5.06 -20.30 1.03
N ASP A 200 -4.75 -20.83 2.21
CA ASP A 200 -5.35 -20.40 3.47
C ASP A 200 -4.55 -19.32 4.21
N VAL A 201 -3.35 -18.98 3.72
CA VAL A 201 -2.47 -17.98 4.34
C VAL A 201 -2.83 -16.57 3.86
N GLY A 202 -3.32 -15.73 4.77
CA GLY A 202 -3.68 -14.33 4.52
C GLY A 202 -2.60 -13.34 4.95
N LEU A 203 -2.32 -12.36 4.10
CA LEU A 203 -1.30 -11.33 4.26
C LEU A 203 -1.83 -9.98 3.78
N ILE A 204 -1.18 -8.89 4.18
CA ILE A 204 -1.46 -7.54 3.70
C ILE A 204 -0.24 -7.03 2.93
N PHE A 205 -0.46 -6.51 1.72
CA PHE A 205 0.59 -5.87 0.95
C PHE A 205 0.87 -4.44 1.47
N VAL A 206 2.11 -4.19 1.87
CA VAL A 206 2.59 -2.89 2.32
C VAL A 206 3.57 -2.30 1.33
N TRP A 207 3.30 -1.07 0.91
CA TRP A 207 4.19 -0.28 0.06
C TRP A 207 3.78 1.18 0.20
N ASP A 208 4.65 2.01 0.78
CA ASP A 208 4.37 3.43 1.00
C ASP A 208 4.62 4.31 -0.24
N GLY A 209 5.06 3.70 -1.35
CA GLY A 209 5.29 4.38 -2.62
C GLY A 209 6.59 5.19 -2.66
N GLN A 210 7.51 5.01 -1.72
CA GLN A 210 8.81 5.67 -1.76
C GLN A 210 9.67 5.03 -2.85
N GLU A 211 9.69 5.64 -4.03
CA GLU A 211 10.78 5.45 -4.97
C GLU A 211 12.05 5.93 -4.27
N VAL A 212 12.94 5.01 -3.90
CA VAL A 212 14.29 5.37 -3.46
C VAL A 212 14.93 6.06 -4.66
N LYS A 213 14.89 7.40 -4.68
CA LYS A 213 15.75 8.22 -5.53
C LYS A 213 17.17 7.76 -5.19
N LYS A 214 17.77 6.96 -6.07
CA LYS A 214 19.21 6.77 -6.08
C LYS A 214 19.79 8.16 -6.17
N GLY A 215 20.41 8.63 -5.09
CA GLY A 215 21.16 9.87 -5.11
C GLY A 215 22.16 9.80 -6.25
N SER A 216 21.99 10.69 -7.22
CA SER A 216 23.07 11.07 -8.12
C SER A 216 24.17 11.68 -7.26
N HIS A 217 25.31 11.00 -7.19
CA HIS A 217 26.59 11.65 -6.99
C HIS A 217 27.23 11.78 -8.37
#